data_AF-J0WS94-F1
#
_entry.id   AF-J0WS94-F1
#
_cell.length_a   1.000
_cell.length_b   1.000
_cell.length_c   1.000
_cell.angle_alpha   90.00
_cell.angle_beta   90.00
_cell.angle_gamma   90.00
#
_symmetry.space_group_name_H-M   'P 1'
#
loop_
_entity.id
_entity.type
_entity.pdbx_description
1 polymer ?
#
loop_
_entity_poly.entity_id
_entity_poly.type
_entity_poly.pdbx_seq_one_letter_code
_entity_poly.pdbx_strand_id
1 'polypeptide(L)'
;MSFVGRDWTELARASASRTLVHAHSCCPKCASTGLLQPAFDYVCVGAATALHCALAEYAGMPSSGTAFTSRRPGWPRSLEDLFPGGTDRTLNNLLDLVDADITVEVTVLDLLSGFRPFVLPFLATPDHRARIIGKLVARVRTATSAISSDLAKIRPPVLPTVHDRVTEGHTKPIEHLVELLLCVFAHPDRETDDGPMFVVGREPELFGVLNALIERIRDPLATDDPLVRLVGLIWGGSPDTNWPPTGRPDMPPYVSEYLRRKQTKQKDPYIALRSSLLEQTTRRSCHACRKPVHEKETSGGFARCANCRAVRYCSRQCQRADWSLPAYPHKDVCGMLRELFGFADMLTGEEKFALVCAAHAFPLGHVDKLIEWARNREAEPGVKTVSNYASGEGVTVVEAHPTGGVLVPELNIVVGKNTKIIRI
;
A
#
# COMPACT_ATOMS: atom_id res chain seq x y z
N MET A 1 -21.70 -8.32 -3.96
CA MET A 1 -21.40 -7.87 -2.60
C MET A 1 -22.45 -8.29 -1.57
N SER A 2 -23.75 -8.21 -1.86
CA SER A 2 -24.83 -8.58 -0.93
C SER A 2 -24.75 -10.00 -0.34
N PHE A 3 -24.13 -10.95 -1.06
CA PHE A 3 -23.85 -12.28 -0.50
C PHE A 3 -22.72 -12.22 0.54
N VAL A 4 -21.53 -11.74 0.16
CA VAL A 4 -20.34 -11.75 1.04
C VAL A 4 -20.49 -10.77 2.21
N GLY A 5 -21.15 -9.63 2.01
CA GLY A 5 -21.42 -8.63 3.05
C GLY A 5 -22.64 -8.91 3.91
N ARG A 6 -23.24 -10.10 3.84
CA ARG A 6 -24.34 -10.50 4.72
C ARG A 6 -23.80 -10.98 6.06
N ASP A 7 -24.58 -10.78 7.12
CA ASP A 7 -24.29 -11.35 8.44
C ASP A 7 -24.41 -12.88 8.38
N TRP A 8 -23.25 -13.54 8.40
CA TRP A 8 -23.08 -14.98 8.29
C TRP A 8 -22.61 -15.58 9.60
N THR A 9 -23.54 -15.62 10.57
CA THR A 9 -23.34 -16.40 11.81
C THR A 9 -22.96 -17.84 11.50
N GLU A 10 -22.29 -18.52 12.43
CA GLU A 10 -21.90 -19.93 12.28
C GLU A 10 -23.11 -20.83 11.91
N LEU A 11 -24.24 -20.62 12.58
CA LEU A 11 -25.48 -21.35 12.29
C LEU A 11 -26.00 -21.06 10.88
N ALA A 12 -25.95 -19.81 10.42
CA ALA A 12 -26.37 -19.44 9.07
C ALA A 12 -25.45 -20.06 8.00
N ARG A 13 -24.13 -20.08 8.21
CA ARG A 13 -23.17 -20.74 7.32
C ARG A 13 -23.35 -22.25 7.26
N ALA A 14 -23.58 -22.88 8.41
CA ALA A 14 -23.87 -24.31 8.47
C ALA A 14 -25.19 -24.65 7.76
N SER A 15 -26.22 -23.81 7.93
CA SER A 15 -27.50 -23.96 7.23
C SER A 15 -27.34 -23.82 5.72
N ALA A 16 -26.67 -22.75 5.26
CA ALA A 16 -26.37 -22.53 3.85
C ALA A 16 -25.56 -23.69 3.25
N SER A 17 -24.56 -24.20 3.98
CA SER A 17 -23.77 -25.37 3.55
C SER A 17 -24.65 -26.60 3.32
N ARG A 18 -25.57 -26.92 4.26
CA ARG A 18 -26.51 -28.05 4.09
C ARG A 18 -27.40 -27.87 2.86
N THR A 19 -27.92 -26.66 2.64
CA THR A 19 -28.73 -26.36 1.46
C THR A 19 -27.93 -26.50 0.17
N LEU A 20 -26.70 -26.01 0.12
CA LEU A 20 -25.81 -26.12 -1.05
C LEU A 20 -25.45 -27.58 -1.36
N VAL A 21 -25.15 -28.39 -0.33
CA VAL A 21 -24.88 -29.82 -0.47
C VAL A 21 -26.10 -30.56 -0.98
N HIS A 22 -27.28 -30.29 -0.40
CA HIS A 22 -28.52 -30.90 -0.84
C HIS A 22 -28.80 -30.55 -2.31
N ALA A 23 -28.74 -29.27 -2.69
CA ALA A 23 -28.92 -28.82 -4.07
C ALA A 23 -27.90 -29.47 -5.03
N HIS A 24 -26.64 -29.60 -4.61
CA HIS A 24 -25.60 -30.27 -5.40
C HIS A 24 -25.91 -31.76 -5.62
N SER A 25 -26.35 -32.47 -4.57
CA SER A 25 -26.71 -33.89 -4.64
C SER A 25 -27.95 -34.16 -5.51
N CYS A 26 -28.90 -33.23 -5.53
CA CYS A 26 -30.09 -33.31 -6.38
C CYS A 26 -29.83 -32.91 -7.84
N CYS A 27 -28.67 -32.32 -8.17
CA CYS A 27 -28.32 -31.94 -9.54
C CYS A 27 -27.63 -33.11 -10.26
N PRO A 28 -28.23 -33.71 -11.31
CA PRO A 28 -27.64 -34.85 -12.00
C PRO A 28 -26.26 -34.56 -12.63
N LYS A 29 -26.00 -33.29 -12.96
CA LYS A 29 -24.72 -32.86 -13.55
C LYS A 29 -23.62 -32.65 -12.51
N CYS A 30 -23.98 -32.28 -11.29
CA CYS A 30 -23.02 -31.92 -10.24
C CYS A 30 -22.69 -33.11 -9.33
N ALA A 31 -23.63 -34.03 -9.12
CA ALA A 31 -23.50 -35.13 -8.17
C ALA A 31 -22.24 -35.99 -8.35
N SER A 32 -21.67 -36.05 -9.56
CA SER A 32 -20.44 -36.79 -9.86
C SER A 32 -19.14 -36.05 -9.48
N THR A 33 -19.20 -34.75 -9.21
CA THR A 33 -18.00 -33.90 -9.06
C THR A 33 -17.47 -33.79 -7.63
N GLY A 34 -18.18 -34.31 -6.64
CA GLY A 34 -17.76 -34.30 -5.23
C GLY A 34 -17.60 -32.88 -4.68
N LEU A 35 -18.58 -32.42 -3.88
CA LEU A 35 -18.46 -31.10 -3.26
C LEU A 35 -17.52 -31.15 -2.05
N LEU A 36 -16.45 -30.34 -2.08
CA LEU A 36 -15.57 -30.15 -0.92
C LEU A 36 -16.36 -29.48 0.23
N GLN A 37 -16.23 -30.02 1.44
CA GLN A 37 -16.76 -29.40 2.66
C GLN A 37 -15.73 -28.43 3.26
N PRO A 38 -16.17 -27.27 3.80
CA PRO A 38 -17.55 -26.76 3.84
C PRO A 38 -17.98 -26.08 2.53
N ALA A 39 -19.16 -26.43 2.02
CA ALA A 39 -19.68 -25.90 0.75
C ALA A 39 -19.85 -24.36 0.74
N PHE A 40 -20.21 -23.77 1.89
CA PHE A 40 -20.35 -22.33 2.02
C PHE A 40 -19.04 -21.60 1.76
N ASP A 41 -17.94 -22.05 2.37
CA ASP A 41 -16.63 -21.40 2.28
C ASP A 41 -16.17 -21.35 0.83
N TYR A 42 -16.35 -22.45 0.08
CA TYR A 42 -16.05 -22.51 -1.35
C TYR A 42 -16.84 -21.46 -2.16
N VAL A 43 -18.16 -21.35 -1.93
CA VAL A 43 -19.01 -20.36 -2.60
C VAL A 43 -18.62 -18.93 -2.20
N CYS A 44 -18.29 -18.72 -0.92
CA CYS A 44 -17.88 -17.43 -0.40
C CYS A 44 -16.56 -16.96 -1.01
N VAL A 45 -15.55 -17.83 -1.09
CA VAL A 45 -14.27 -17.55 -1.76
C VAL A 45 -14.46 -17.33 -3.27
N GLY A 46 -15.33 -18.10 -3.93
CA GLY A 46 -15.69 -17.85 -5.33
C GLY A 46 -16.34 -16.49 -5.55
N ALA A 47 -17.26 -16.09 -4.65
CA ALA A 47 -17.90 -14.78 -4.70
C ALA A 47 -16.92 -13.64 -4.40
N ALA A 48 -16.02 -13.82 -3.43
CA ALA A 48 -14.96 -12.86 -3.10
C ALA A 48 -13.97 -12.70 -4.26
N THR A 49 -13.57 -13.78 -4.91
CA THR A 49 -12.74 -13.75 -6.13
C THR A 49 -13.44 -13.00 -7.26
N ALA A 50 -14.74 -13.26 -7.50
CA ALA A 50 -15.50 -12.53 -8.52
C ALA A 50 -15.61 -11.02 -8.21
N LEU A 51 -15.77 -10.67 -6.93
CA LEU A 51 -15.74 -9.27 -6.47
C LEU A 51 -14.36 -8.67 -6.67
N HIS A 52 -13.29 -9.40 -6.34
CA HIS A 52 -11.93 -8.96 -6.60
C HIS A 52 -11.72 -8.65 -8.07
N CYS A 53 -12.11 -9.53 -9.00
CA CYS A 53 -12.00 -9.24 -10.42
C CYS A 53 -12.76 -7.96 -10.82
N ALA A 54 -13.97 -7.77 -10.31
CA ALA A 54 -14.76 -6.58 -10.59
C ALA A 54 -14.18 -5.29 -9.98
N LEU A 55 -13.59 -5.38 -8.78
CA LEU A 55 -12.96 -4.25 -8.09
C LEU A 55 -11.54 -3.96 -8.58
N ALA A 56 -10.78 -4.98 -9.01
CA ALA A 56 -9.43 -4.85 -9.53
C ALA A 56 -9.42 -4.07 -10.84
N GLU A 57 -10.42 -4.29 -11.71
CA GLU A 57 -10.64 -3.43 -12.87
C GLU A 57 -10.83 -1.96 -12.45
N TYR A 58 -11.52 -1.73 -11.34
CA TYR A 58 -11.79 -0.40 -10.83
C TYR A 58 -10.56 0.23 -10.15
N ALA A 59 -9.78 -0.55 -9.38
CA ALA A 59 -8.59 -0.10 -8.66
C ALA A 59 -7.37 0.07 -9.59
N GLY A 60 -7.22 -0.79 -10.59
CA GLY A 60 -6.11 -0.81 -11.54
C GLY A 60 -6.28 0.12 -12.73
N MET A 61 -7.51 0.55 -13.05
CA MET A 61 -7.71 1.57 -14.07
C MET A 61 -7.06 2.88 -13.62
N PRO A 62 -6.18 3.51 -14.43
CA PRO A 62 -5.67 4.85 -14.17
C PRO A 62 -6.86 5.80 -14.20
N SER A 63 -7.47 5.97 -13.02
CA SER A 63 -8.72 6.65 -12.68
C SER A 63 -9.16 7.60 -13.78
N SER A 64 -9.91 7.06 -14.75
CA SER A 64 -10.73 7.88 -15.66
C SER A 64 -11.89 8.53 -14.89
N GLY A 65 -12.03 8.19 -13.60
CA GLY A 65 -12.86 8.89 -12.62
C GLY A 65 -14.36 8.72 -12.84
N THR A 66 -14.78 7.95 -13.85
CA THR A 66 -16.19 7.65 -14.09
C THR A 66 -16.69 6.46 -13.29
N ALA A 67 -16.18 6.28 -12.07
CA ALA A 67 -16.50 5.22 -11.13
C ALA A 67 -17.94 4.70 -11.20
N PHE A 68 -18.88 5.63 -11.11
CA PHE A 68 -20.32 5.35 -11.13
C PHE A 68 -21.05 5.92 -12.36
N THR A 69 -20.32 6.52 -13.30
CA THR A 69 -20.89 7.26 -14.44
C THR A 69 -20.54 6.67 -15.80
N SER A 70 -19.83 5.54 -15.83
CA SER A 70 -19.58 4.81 -17.06
C SER A 70 -20.91 4.36 -17.67
N ARG A 71 -21.14 4.67 -18.95
CA ARG A 71 -22.31 4.16 -19.71
C ARG A 71 -22.24 2.64 -19.93
N ARG A 72 -21.11 2.00 -19.64
CA ARG A 72 -21.04 0.54 -19.65
C ARG A 72 -21.75 0.02 -18.39
N PRO A 73 -22.63 -0.99 -18.51
CA PRO A 73 -23.39 -1.55 -17.40
C PRO A 73 -22.51 -2.37 -16.45
N GLY A 74 -21.48 -1.76 -15.87
CA GLY A 74 -20.58 -2.37 -14.89
C GLY A 74 -21.11 -2.25 -13.46
N TRP A 75 -20.63 -3.14 -12.58
CA TRP A 75 -20.74 -3.03 -11.12
C TRP A 75 -19.39 -2.52 -10.59
N PRO A 76 -19.34 -1.68 -9.54
CA PRO A 76 -20.46 -1.11 -8.78
C PRO A 76 -21.08 0.12 -9.47
N ARG A 77 -22.38 0.38 -9.25
CA ARG A 77 -23.10 1.58 -9.76
C ARG A 77 -23.36 2.62 -8.67
N SER A 78 -23.27 2.22 -7.42
CA SER A 78 -23.47 3.09 -6.26
C SER A 78 -22.61 2.65 -5.08
N LEU A 79 -22.57 3.45 -4.02
CA LEU A 79 -21.99 3.02 -2.74
C LEU A 79 -22.81 1.89 -2.09
N GLU A 80 -24.14 1.84 -2.29
CA GLU A 80 -24.99 0.77 -1.77
C GLU A 80 -24.67 -0.58 -2.42
N ASP A 81 -24.25 -0.58 -3.68
CA ASP A 81 -23.79 -1.79 -4.37
C ASP A 81 -22.52 -2.38 -3.73
N LEU A 82 -21.66 -1.51 -3.18
CA LEU A 82 -20.41 -1.85 -2.50
C LEU A 82 -20.62 -2.17 -1.02
N PHE A 83 -21.55 -1.49 -0.38
CA PHE A 83 -21.79 -1.56 1.05
C PHE A 83 -23.28 -1.78 1.33
N PRO A 84 -23.83 -2.95 0.95
CA PRO A 84 -25.24 -3.24 1.10
C PRO A 84 -25.65 -3.19 2.58
N GLY A 85 -26.55 -2.28 2.94
CA GLY A 85 -26.93 -2.02 4.32
C GLY A 85 -25.91 -1.21 5.13
N GLY A 86 -25.01 -0.49 4.46
CA GLY A 86 -24.05 0.45 5.06
C GLY A 86 -22.62 -0.09 5.17
N THR A 87 -21.66 0.85 5.21
CA THR A 87 -20.21 0.57 5.29
C THR A 87 -19.87 -0.29 6.50
N ASP A 88 -20.26 0.15 7.69
CA ASP A 88 -19.90 -0.51 8.95
C ASP A 88 -20.43 -1.93 9.04
N ARG A 89 -21.68 -2.15 8.63
CA ARG A 89 -22.29 -3.49 8.62
C ARG A 89 -21.56 -4.41 7.64
N THR A 90 -21.31 -3.92 6.43
CA THR A 90 -20.65 -4.70 5.39
C THR A 90 -19.23 -5.09 5.80
N LEU A 91 -18.46 -4.14 6.33
CA LEU A 91 -17.08 -4.37 6.76
C LEU A 91 -17.01 -5.25 8.02
N ASN A 92 -17.93 -5.09 8.98
CA ASN A 92 -18.02 -6.01 10.12
C ASN A 92 -18.26 -7.45 9.66
N ASN A 93 -19.23 -7.67 8.78
CA ASN A 93 -19.53 -9.01 8.26
C ASN A 93 -18.33 -9.62 7.52
N LEU A 94 -17.57 -8.80 6.78
CA LEU A 94 -16.32 -9.25 6.15
C LEU A 94 -15.26 -9.64 7.19
N LEU A 95 -15.09 -8.85 8.26
CA LEU A 95 -14.17 -9.19 9.33
C LEU A 95 -14.60 -10.45 10.10
N ASP A 96 -15.90 -10.69 10.26
CA ASP A 96 -16.42 -11.91 10.88
C ASP A 96 -16.07 -13.16 10.03
N LEU A 97 -16.10 -13.03 8.69
CA LEU A 97 -15.66 -14.09 7.78
C LEU A 97 -14.14 -14.31 7.86
N VAL A 98 -13.34 -13.24 7.98
CA VAL A 98 -11.89 -13.33 8.22
C VAL A 98 -11.59 -14.04 9.54
N ASP A 99 -12.31 -13.69 10.60
CA ASP A 99 -12.18 -14.33 11.91
C ASP A 99 -12.51 -15.82 11.84
N ALA A 100 -13.50 -16.19 11.02
CA ALA A 100 -13.88 -17.57 10.72
C ALA A 100 -12.95 -18.31 9.73
N ASP A 101 -11.79 -17.74 9.39
CA ASP A 101 -10.81 -18.29 8.44
C ASP A 101 -11.32 -18.49 7.00
N ILE A 102 -12.35 -17.72 6.61
CA ILE A 102 -12.80 -17.67 5.22
C ILE A 102 -12.01 -16.59 4.48
N THR A 103 -11.41 -16.96 3.35
CA THR A 103 -10.54 -16.08 2.57
C THR A 103 -11.34 -14.98 1.85
N VAL A 104 -11.54 -13.84 2.51
CA VAL A 104 -12.18 -12.62 1.96
C VAL A 104 -11.31 -11.37 2.09
N GLU A 105 -10.07 -11.53 2.55
CA GLU A 105 -9.14 -10.45 2.82
C GLU A 105 -8.81 -9.66 1.56
N VAL A 106 -8.74 -10.34 0.40
CA VAL A 106 -8.55 -9.69 -0.90
C VAL A 106 -9.69 -8.69 -1.20
N THR A 107 -10.94 -9.02 -0.85
CA THR A 107 -12.07 -8.11 -1.02
C THR A 107 -11.95 -6.91 -0.08
N VAL A 108 -11.50 -7.10 1.16
CA VAL A 108 -11.23 -5.99 2.10
C VAL A 108 -10.10 -5.10 1.57
N LEU A 109 -9.03 -5.70 1.04
CA LEU A 109 -7.92 -5.01 0.41
C LEU A 109 -8.37 -4.19 -0.80
N ASP A 110 -9.22 -4.73 -1.67
CA ASP A 110 -9.74 -4.01 -2.84
C ASP A 110 -10.66 -2.85 -2.43
N LEU A 111 -11.49 -3.06 -1.41
CA LEU A 111 -12.34 -2.01 -0.85
C LEU A 111 -11.49 -0.89 -0.23
N LEU A 112 -10.47 -1.23 0.56
CA LEU A 112 -9.54 -0.26 1.13
C LEU A 112 -8.78 0.47 0.01
N SER A 113 -8.27 -0.27 -0.97
CA SER A 113 -7.52 0.26 -2.11
C SER A 113 -8.39 1.08 -3.04
N GLY A 114 -9.69 0.84 -3.13
CA GLY A 114 -10.65 1.51 -4.00
C GLY A 114 -11.34 2.72 -3.36
N PHE A 115 -11.67 2.59 -2.07
CA PHE A 115 -12.64 3.39 -1.33
C PHE A 115 -12.11 3.76 0.06
N ARG A 116 -10.79 4.00 0.17
CA ARG A 116 -10.06 4.25 1.42
C ARG A 116 -10.79 5.14 2.43
N PRO A 117 -11.33 6.32 2.08
CA PRO A 117 -11.89 7.20 3.11
C PRO A 117 -13.21 6.72 3.71
N PHE A 118 -13.85 5.70 3.13
CA PHE A 118 -14.96 4.99 3.78
C PHE A 118 -14.48 3.80 4.60
N VAL A 119 -13.44 3.11 4.13
CA VAL A 119 -13.00 1.82 4.70
C VAL A 119 -11.98 2.01 5.82
N LEU A 120 -10.98 2.88 5.64
CA LEU A 120 -9.91 3.07 6.62
C LEU A 120 -10.43 3.58 7.97
N PRO A 121 -11.32 4.60 8.06
CA PRO A 121 -11.80 5.05 9.37
C PRO A 121 -12.47 3.94 10.17
N PHE A 122 -13.20 3.06 9.48
CA PHE A 122 -13.79 1.87 10.10
C PHE A 122 -12.73 0.87 10.55
N LEU A 123 -11.77 0.51 9.69
CA LEU A 123 -10.72 -0.48 10.04
C LEU A 123 -9.75 0.06 11.11
N ALA A 124 -9.56 1.38 11.18
CA ALA A 124 -8.63 2.03 12.10
C ALA A 124 -9.18 2.18 13.53
N THR A 125 -10.45 1.80 13.79
CA THR A 125 -10.95 1.77 15.17
C THR A 125 -10.14 0.76 16.00
N PRO A 126 -9.98 0.99 17.33
CA PRO A 126 -9.18 0.12 18.18
C PRO A 126 -9.56 -1.37 18.12
N ASP A 127 -10.85 -1.66 18.04
CA ASP A 127 -11.35 -3.03 18.00
C ASP A 127 -11.06 -3.71 16.65
N HIS A 128 -11.32 -3.03 15.53
CA HIS A 128 -11.10 -3.61 14.20
C HIS A 128 -9.62 -3.78 13.87
N ARG A 129 -8.77 -2.80 14.21
CA ARG A 129 -7.31 -2.95 14.02
C ARG A 129 -6.76 -4.09 14.88
N ALA A 130 -7.25 -4.25 16.11
CA ALA A 130 -6.84 -5.35 16.99
C ALA A 130 -7.26 -6.72 16.44
N ARG A 131 -8.46 -6.83 15.85
CA ARG A 131 -8.93 -8.04 15.15
C ARG A 131 -8.02 -8.39 13.96
N ILE A 132 -7.77 -7.44 13.07
CA ILE A 132 -6.95 -7.64 11.86
C ILE A 132 -5.51 -8.03 12.22
N ILE A 133 -4.88 -7.26 13.13
CA ILE A 133 -3.52 -7.53 13.60
C ILE A 133 -3.47 -8.88 14.33
N GLY A 134 -4.45 -9.16 15.20
CA GLY A 134 -4.56 -10.44 15.90
C GLY A 134 -4.64 -11.62 14.96
N LYS A 135 -5.45 -11.51 13.88
CA LYS A 135 -5.57 -12.53 12.85
C LYS A 135 -4.27 -12.76 12.10
N LEU A 136 -3.62 -11.68 11.65
CA LEU A 136 -2.32 -11.76 10.98
C LEU A 136 -1.27 -12.41 11.88
N VAL A 137 -1.17 -11.97 13.15
CA VAL A 137 -0.25 -12.53 14.14
C VAL A 137 -0.49 -14.04 14.33
N ALA A 138 -1.75 -14.46 14.49
CA ALA A 138 -2.09 -15.87 14.65
C ALA A 138 -1.67 -16.71 13.44
N ARG A 139 -2.00 -16.26 12.22
CA ARG A 139 -1.63 -16.99 11.00
C ARG A 139 -0.12 -17.02 10.76
N VAL A 140 0.59 -15.93 11.04
CA VAL A 140 2.07 -15.87 10.94
C VAL A 140 2.72 -16.85 11.91
N ARG A 141 2.24 -16.94 13.17
CA ARG A 141 2.73 -17.93 14.15
C ARG A 141 2.49 -19.37 13.68
N THR A 142 1.30 -19.66 13.15
CA THR A 142 0.96 -20.97 12.57
C THR A 142 1.88 -21.32 11.40
N ALA A 143 2.05 -20.40 10.43
CA ALA A 143 2.92 -20.58 9.28
C ALA A 143 4.37 -20.82 9.70
N THR A 144 4.91 -20.01 10.61
CA THR A 144 6.28 -20.15 11.13
C THR A 144 6.51 -21.53 11.77
N SER A 145 5.53 -21.99 12.55
CA SER A 145 5.59 -23.31 13.20
C SER A 145 5.49 -24.44 12.19
N ALA A 146 4.61 -24.32 11.19
CA ALA A 146 4.42 -25.32 10.14
C ALA A 146 5.65 -25.45 9.24
N ILE A 147 6.25 -24.34 8.81
CA ILE A 147 7.52 -24.32 8.06
C ILE A 147 8.61 -25.05 8.85
N SER A 148 8.75 -24.72 10.14
CA SER A 148 9.75 -25.36 11.00
C SER A 148 9.51 -26.87 11.14
N SER A 149 8.26 -27.29 11.29
CA SER A 149 7.87 -28.69 11.38
C SER A 149 8.16 -29.46 10.10
N ASP A 150 7.82 -28.89 8.94
CA ASP A 150 7.98 -29.57 7.65
C ASP A 150 9.44 -29.64 7.23
N LEU A 151 10.22 -28.57 7.45
CA LEU A 151 11.66 -28.60 7.20
C LEU A 151 12.38 -29.62 8.10
N ALA A 152 11.95 -29.81 9.35
CA ALA A 152 12.52 -30.81 10.25
C ALA A 152 12.25 -32.26 9.80
N LYS A 153 11.23 -32.51 8.98
CA LYS A 153 10.93 -33.84 8.42
C LYS A 153 11.81 -34.17 7.20
N ILE A 154 12.47 -33.18 6.60
CA ILE A 154 13.30 -33.36 5.40
C ILE A 154 14.74 -33.66 5.83
N ARG A 155 15.31 -34.75 5.30
CA ARG A 155 16.69 -35.14 5.60
C ARG A 155 17.68 -34.07 5.11
N PRO A 156 18.58 -33.55 5.97
CA PRO A 156 19.61 -32.61 5.53
C PRO A 156 20.60 -33.22 4.53
N PRO A 157 21.14 -32.44 3.58
CA PRO A 157 20.83 -31.03 3.34
C PRO A 157 19.50 -30.83 2.61
N VAL A 158 18.70 -29.84 3.03
CA VAL A 158 17.46 -29.46 2.33
C VAL A 158 17.82 -28.69 1.07
N LEU A 159 17.33 -29.13 -0.09
CA LEU A 159 17.55 -28.44 -1.35
C LEU A 159 16.90 -27.05 -1.32
N PRO A 160 17.58 -25.99 -1.81
CA PRO A 160 17.03 -24.66 -2.03
C PRO A 160 15.57 -24.60 -2.51
N THR A 161 15.28 -25.28 -3.62
CA THR A 161 13.95 -25.28 -4.25
C THR A 161 12.88 -25.95 -3.39
N VAL A 162 13.26 -26.93 -2.58
CA VAL A 162 12.36 -27.60 -1.64
C VAL A 162 12.06 -26.68 -0.47
N HIS A 163 13.07 -26.01 0.07
CA HIS A 163 12.90 -25.03 1.14
C HIS A 163 11.97 -23.90 0.70
N ASP A 164 12.24 -23.29 -0.47
CA ASP A 164 11.44 -22.19 -0.99
C ASP A 164 9.97 -22.60 -1.18
N ARG A 165 9.72 -23.81 -1.71
CA ARG A 165 8.36 -24.34 -1.89
C ARG A 165 7.63 -24.61 -0.57
N VAL A 166 8.33 -25.10 0.45
CA VAL A 166 7.76 -25.29 1.80
C VAL A 166 7.36 -23.94 2.38
N THR A 167 8.27 -22.96 2.31
CA THR A 167 8.01 -21.60 2.80
C THR A 167 6.85 -20.95 2.06
N GLU A 168 6.85 -20.94 0.72
CA GLU A 168 5.78 -20.38 -0.13
C GLU A 168 4.41 -21.00 0.19
N GLY A 169 4.36 -22.32 0.36
CA GLY A 169 3.12 -23.03 0.69
C GLY A 169 2.48 -22.55 2.01
N HIS A 170 3.30 -22.15 2.97
CA HIS A 170 2.85 -21.68 4.29
C HIS A 170 2.71 -20.14 4.37
N THR A 171 3.36 -19.37 3.51
CA THR A 171 3.22 -17.90 3.45
C THR A 171 2.07 -17.44 2.57
N LYS A 172 1.66 -18.22 1.57
CA LYS A 172 0.54 -17.84 0.69
C LYS A 172 -0.77 -17.47 1.44
N PRO A 173 -1.20 -18.18 2.50
CA PRO A 173 -2.42 -17.83 3.22
C PRO A 173 -2.36 -16.51 4.03
N ILE A 174 -1.18 -15.93 4.23
CA ILE A 174 -1.01 -14.65 4.93
C ILE A 174 -0.81 -13.47 3.97
N GLU A 175 -0.56 -13.72 2.69
CA GLU A 175 -0.20 -12.71 1.68
C GLU A 175 -1.19 -11.54 1.66
N HIS A 176 -2.49 -11.81 1.55
CA HIS A 176 -3.51 -10.75 1.48
C HIS A 176 -3.62 -9.91 2.77
N LEU A 177 -3.31 -10.47 3.95
CA LEU A 177 -3.27 -9.68 5.19
C LEU A 177 -2.03 -8.79 5.24
N VAL A 178 -0.90 -9.28 4.74
CA VAL A 178 0.33 -8.49 4.60
C VAL A 178 0.10 -7.34 3.61
N GLU A 179 -0.51 -7.62 2.47
CA GLU A 179 -0.90 -6.62 1.47
C GLU A 179 -1.91 -5.61 2.01
N LEU A 180 -2.89 -6.05 2.81
CA LEU A 180 -3.85 -5.17 3.48
C LEU A 180 -3.12 -4.17 4.38
N LEU A 181 -2.20 -4.63 5.23
CA LEU A 181 -1.41 -3.74 6.08
C LEU A 181 -0.50 -2.84 5.23
N LEU A 182 0.17 -3.36 4.21
CA LEU A 182 0.96 -2.54 3.30
C LEU A 182 0.13 -1.44 2.62
N CYS A 183 -1.12 -1.74 2.28
CA CYS A 183 -2.07 -0.75 1.76
C CYS A 183 -2.41 0.31 2.81
N VAL A 184 -2.47 -0.01 4.11
CA VAL A 184 -2.54 1.02 5.14
C VAL A 184 -1.28 1.90 5.12
N PHE A 185 -0.10 1.29 5.12
CA PHE A 185 1.17 2.02 5.24
C PHE A 185 1.62 2.77 4.00
N ALA A 186 1.30 2.32 2.79
CA ALA A 186 1.98 2.75 1.57
C ALA A 186 1.04 3.06 0.41
N HIS A 187 -0.25 3.25 0.70
CA HIS A 187 -1.24 3.63 -0.31
C HIS A 187 -1.00 5.07 -0.82
N PRO A 188 -1.30 5.38 -2.09
CA PRO A 188 -1.07 6.71 -2.67
C PRO A 188 -1.78 7.87 -1.95
N ASP A 189 -2.97 7.59 -1.42
CA ASP A 189 -3.78 8.53 -0.64
C ASP A 189 -3.58 8.35 0.89
N ARG A 190 -2.42 7.85 1.34
CA ARG A 190 -2.13 7.73 2.77
C ARG A 190 -1.84 9.09 3.41
N GLU A 191 -2.21 9.23 4.67
CA GLU A 191 -1.68 10.27 5.55
C GLU A 191 -0.41 9.77 6.24
N THR A 192 0.41 10.69 6.75
CA THR A 192 1.70 10.36 7.42
C THR A 192 1.51 9.38 8.57
N ASP A 193 0.41 9.54 9.31
CA ASP A 193 0.15 8.79 10.54
C ASP A 193 -0.70 7.53 10.33
N ASP A 194 -1.23 7.28 9.13
CA ASP A 194 -2.14 6.16 8.87
C ASP A 194 -1.55 4.80 9.31
N GLY A 195 -0.30 4.54 8.91
CA GLY A 195 0.43 3.32 9.28
C GLY A 195 0.69 3.23 10.78
N PRO A 196 1.47 4.16 11.37
CA PRO A 196 1.75 4.18 12.81
C PRO A 196 0.49 4.09 13.69
N MET A 197 -0.56 4.85 13.38
CA MET A 197 -1.81 4.83 14.15
C MET A 197 -2.58 3.53 14.03
N PHE A 198 -2.44 2.81 12.91
CA PHE A 198 -3.09 1.52 12.72
C PHE A 198 -2.44 0.41 13.57
N VAL A 199 -1.12 0.47 13.77
CA VAL A 199 -0.37 -0.54 14.54
C VAL A 199 -0.08 -0.15 15.99
N VAL A 200 -0.49 1.05 16.42
CA VAL A 200 -0.18 1.61 17.73
C VAL A 200 -0.50 0.65 18.89
N GLY A 201 0.50 0.40 19.74
CA GLY A 201 0.44 -0.51 20.88
C GLY A 201 0.58 -1.99 20.52
N ARG A 202 0.74 -2.35 19.25
CA ARG A 202 0.92 -3.73 18.76
C ARG A 202 2.18 -3.91 17.93
N GLU A 203 2.99 -2.87 17.77
CA GLU A 203 4.19 -2.89 16.94
C GLU A 203 5.21 -3.94 17.38
N PRO A 204 5.54 -4.08 18.69
CA PRO A 204 6.51 -5.08 19.12
C PRO A 204 6.04 -6.52 18.86
N GLU A 205 4.75 -6.81 19.08
CA GLU A 205 4.19 -8.13 18.80
C GLU A 205 4.21 -8.44 17.30
N LEU A 206 3.70 -7.50 16.50
CA LEU A 206 3.60 -7.66 15.05
C LEU A 206 4.99 -7.78 14.41
N PHE A 207 5.93 -6.92 14.80
CA PHE A 207 7.32 -6.99 14.36
C PHE A 207 7.95 -8.32 14.74
N GLY A 208 7.80 -8.76 16.00
CA GLY A 208 8.41 -10.00 16.50
C GLY A 208 7.96 -11.23 15.73
N VAL A 209 6.66 -11.37 15.44
CA VAL A 209 6.15 -12.53 14.69
C VAL A 209 6.52 -12.48 13.21
N LEU A 210 6.49 -11.30 12.57
CA LEU A 210 6.89 -11.16 11.17
C LEU A 210 8.40 -11.42 11.01
N ASN A 211 9.23 -10.93 11.93
CA ASN A 211 10.66 -11.21 11.93
C ASN A 211 10.95 -12.71 12.08
N ALA A 212 10.28 -13.39 13.02
CA ALA A 212 10.43 -14.82 13.22
C ALA A 212 10.05 -15.65 11.98
N LEU A 213 9.07 -15.20 11.20
CA LEU A 213 8.73 -15.81 9.91
C LEU A 213 9.81 -15.55 8.85
N ILE A 214 10.26 -14.30 8.72
CA ILE A 214 11.28 -13.92 7.73
C ILE A 214 12.60 -14.68 7.95
N GLU A 215 12.97 -14.96 9.20
CA GLU A 215 14.14 -15.81 9.54
C GLU A 215 14.02 -17.25 9.04
N ARG A 216 12.81 -17.71 8.66
CA ARG A 216 12.57 -19.01 8.01
C ARG A 216 12.56 -18.94 6.49
N ILE A 217 12.80 -17.76 5.91
CA ILE A 217 12.92 -17.56 4.47
C ILE A 217 14.42 -17.51 4.14
N ARG A 218 14.83 -18.31 3.15
CA ARG A 218 16.26 -18.48 2.79
C ARG A 218 16.87 -17.21 2.19
N ASP A 219 16.13 -16.55 1.29
CA ASP A 219 16.50 -15.26 0.71
C ASP A 219 15.27 -14.33 0.70
N PRO A 220 14.95 -13.71 1.85
CA PRO A 220 13.75 -12.90 1.98
C PRO A 220 13.72 -11.69 1.03
N LEU A 221 14.88 -11.28 0.50
CA LEU A 221 14.99 -10.16 -0.43
C LEU A 221 14.81 -10.58 -1.89
N ALA A 222 14.91 -11.88 -2.20
CA ALA A 222 14.64 -12.41 -3.53
C ALA A 222 13.20 -12.94 -3.66
N THR A 223 12.64 -13.51 -2.60
CA THR A 223 11.36 -14.23 -2.70
C THR A 223 10.13 -13.44 -2.25
N ASP A 224 10.23 -12.40 -1.41
CA ASP A 224 9.03 -11.70 -0.89
C ASP A 224 9.27 -10.23 -0.48
N ASP A 225 9.27 -9.30 -1.44
CA ASP A 225 9.30 -7.83 -1.20
C ASP A 225 8.20 -7.34 -0.23
N PRO A 226 6.95 -7.85 -0.22
CA PRO A 226 5.90 -7.33 0.65
C PRO A 226 6.19 -7.48 2.15
N LEU A 227 6.62 -8.66 2.58
CA LEU A 227 6.89 -8.94 4.00
C LEU A 227 8.05 -8.08 4.53
N VAL A 228 9.18 -8.08 3.80
CA VAL A 228 10.35 -7.27 4.18
C VAL A 228 10.01 -5.79 4.18
N ARG A 229 9.26 -5.32 3.17
CA ARG A 229 8.78 -3.94 3.10
C ARG A 229 7.90 -3.59 4.29
N LEU A 230 6.96 -4.45 4.67
CA LEU A 230 6.06 -4.21 5.80
C LEU A 230 6.85 -4.10 7.10
N VAL A 231 7.78 -5.03 7.35
CA VAL A 231 8.63 -4.99 8.55
C VAL A 231 9.50 -3.74 8.56
N GLY A 232 10.08 -3.34 7.42
CA GLY A 232 10.85 -2.11 7.30
C GLY A 232 10.01 -0.85 7.57
N LEU A 233 8.74 -0.84 7.16
CA LEU A 233 7.79 0.26 7.41
C LEU A 233 7.37 0.33 8.87
N ILE A 234 7.07 -0.81 9.51
CA ILE A 234 6.78 -0.88 10.95
C ILE A 234 8.01 -0.40 11.72
N TRP A 235 9.19 -0.93 11.39
CA TRP A 235 10.44 -0.50 12.01
C TRP A 235 10.64 1.02 11.88
N GLY A 236 10.65 1.55 10.65
CA GLY A 236 10.94 2.96 10.42
C GLY A 236 9.87 3.92 10.96
N GLY A 237 8.63 3.48 11.06
CA GLY A 237 7.49 4.32 11.47
C GLY A 237 7.16 4.29 12.96
N SER A 238 7.68 3.33 13.74
CA SER A 238 7.42 3.26 15.18
C SER A 238 8.35 4.17 15.98
N PRO A 239 7.82 5.12 16.77
CA PRO A 239 8.63 5.91 17.69
C PRO A 239 9.24 5.02 18.77
N ASP A 240 10.39 5.42 19.31
CA ASP A 240 11.12 4.62 20.30
C ASP A 240 10.30 4.39 21.59
N THR A 241 9.33 5.28 21.88
CA THR A 241 8.41 5.17 23.00
C THR A 241 7.46 3.97 22.93
N ASN A 242 7.24 3.39 21.75
CA ASN A 242 6.29 2.29 21.57
C ASN A 242 6.94 0.91 21.76
N TRP A 243 8.27 0.86 21.94
CA TRP A 243 8.99 -0.38 22.19
C TRP A 243 9.01 -0.72 23.68
N PRO A 244 9.16 -2.01 24.06
CA PRO A 244 9.20 -2.41 25.45
C PRO A 244 10.34 -1.71 26.22
N PRO A 245 10.30 -1.65 27.57
CA PRO A 245 11.36 -1.05 28.38
C PRO A 245 12.75 -1.67 28.17
N THR A 246 12.82 -2.89 27.63
CA THR A 246 14.06 -3.55 27.21
C THR A 246 14.74 -2.88 26.01
N GLY A 247 14.09 -1.86 25.43
CA GLY A 247 14.54 -1.14 24.26
C GLY A 247 13.97 -1.71 22.97
N ARG A 248 14.12 -0.90 21.92
CA ARG A 248 13.95 -1.32 20.54
C ARG A 248 14.99 -2.40 20.21
N PRO A 249 14.64 -3.45 19.46
CA PRO A 249 15.61 -4.43 18.99
C PRO A 249 16.75 -3.75 18.20
N ASP A 250 17.79 -4.51 17.83
CA ASP A 250 18.66 -4.08 16.74
C ASP A 250 17.94 -4.25 15.40
N MET A 251 18.24 -3.38 14.43
CA MET A 251 17.66 -3.47 13.09
C MET A 251 18.09 -4.78 12.41
N PRO A 252 17.15 -5.65 11.98
CA PRO A 252 17.53 -6.91 11.35
C PRO A 252 18.39 -6.69 10.10
N PRO A 253 19.36 -7.57 9.81
CA PRO A 253 20.25 -7.41 8.64
C PRO A 253 19.50 -7.30 7.31
N TYR A 254 18.40 -8.05 7.14
CA TYR A 254 17.59 -7.98 5.92
C TYR A 254 16.86 -6.64 5.76
N VAL A 255 16.43 -6.00 6.86
CA VAL A 255 15.86 -4.64 6.83
C VAL A 255 16.94 -3.63 6.45
N SER A 256 18.12 -3.74 7.06
CA SER A 256 19.26 -2.87 6.74
C SER A 256 19.64 -2.98 5.26
N GLU A 257 19.74 -4.21 4.75
CA GLU A 257 20.05 -4.49 3.35
C GLU A 257 18.93 -4.01 2.41
N TYR A 258 17.65 -4.19 2.77
CA TYR A 258 16.52 -3.64 2.02
C TYR A 258 16.61 -2.11 1.89
N LEU A 259 16.84 -1.40 3.00
CA LEU A 259 17.00 0.05 3.01
C LEU A 259 18.22 0.48 2.17
N ARG A 260 19.33 -0.25 2.26
CA ARG A 260 20.52 -0.02 1.45
C ARG A 260 20.26 -0.22 -0.05
N ARG A 261 19.54 -1.28 -0.45
CA ARG A 261 19.13 -1.52 -1.85
C ARG A 261 18.22 -0.40 -2.35
N LYS A 262 17.24 0.02 -1.55
CA LYS A 262 16.39 1.17 -1.84
C LYS A 262 17.21 2.45 -2.04
N GLN A 263 18.11 2.76 -1.12
CA GLN A 263 18.99 3.93 -1.24
C GLN A 263 19.89 3.84 -2.48
N THR A 264 20.42 2.65 -2.80
CA THR A 264 21.25 2.44 -4.00
C THR A 264 20.43 2.67 -5.27
N LYS A 265 19.20 2.16 -5.35
CA LYS A 265 18.29 2.41 -6.47
C LYS A 265 17.95 3.89 -6.61
N GLN A 266 17.78 4.61 -5.49
CA GLN A 266 17.59 6.06 -5.51
C GLN A 266 18.85 6.83 -5.95
N LYS A 267 20.01 6.20 -6.21
CA LYS A 267 21.12 6.89 -6.89
C LYS A 267 20.89 7.06 -8.39
N ASP A 268 20.00 6.25 -8.99
CA ASP A 268 19.56 6.48 -10.35
C ASP A 268 18.52 7.62 -10.37
N PRO A 269 18.79 8.71 -11.13
CA PRO A 269 17.91 9.88 -11.18
C PRO A 269 16.49 9.54 -11.63
N TYR A 270 16.35 8.63 -12.59
CA TYR A 270 15.06 8.30 -13.18
C TYR A 270 14.26 7.32 -12.30
N ILE A 271 14.94 6.43 -11.56
CA ILE A 271 14.26 5.62 -10.52
C ILE A 271 13.75 6.51 -9.38
N ALA A 272 14.56 7.48 -8.94
CA ALA A 272 14.15 8.46 -7.93
C ALA A 272 13.00 9.35 -8.42
N LEU A 273 13.04 9.78 -9.69
CA LEU A 273 11.96 10.50 -10.35
C LEU A 273 10.67 9.70 -10.34
N ARG A 274 10.71 8.45 -10.82
CA ARG A 274 9.54 7.58 -10.88
C ARG A 274 8.93 7.39 -9.50
N SER A 275 9.76 7.11 -8.49
CA SER A 275 9.29 6.88 -7.12
C SER A 275 8.53 8.10 -6.58
N SER A 276 9.07 9.30 -6.83
CA SER A 276 8.48 10.56 -6.35
C SER A 276 7.21 10.94 -7.12
N LEU A 277 7.19 10.73 -8.44
CA LEU A 277 6.01 11.01 -9.27
C LEU A 277 4.91 9.98 -9.12
N LEU A 278 5.22 8.72 -8.82
CA LEU A 278 4.22 7.66 -8.69
C LEU A 278 3.24 8.02 -7.58
N GLU A 279 3.72 8.50 -6.44
CA GLU A 279 2.88 8.96 -5.34
C GLU A 279 1.94 10.09 -5.78
N GLN A 280 2.43 11.08 -6.51
CA GLN A 280 1.61 12.21 -6.97
C GLN A 280 0.59 11.82 -8.04
N THR A 281 0.99 10.97 -9.00
CA THR A 281 0.17 10.63 -10.16
C THR A 281 -0.84 9.52 -9.91
N THR A 282 -0.61 8.68 -8.89
CA THR A 282 -1.55 7.62 -8.49
C THR A 282 -2.59 8.10 -7.49
N ARG A 283 -2.45 9.30 -6.93
CA ARG A 283 -3.46 9.91 -6.06
C ARG A 283 -4.81 10.07 -6.73
N ARG A 284 -5.84 9.85 -5.91
CA ARG A 284 -7.26 9.95 -6.30
C ARG A 284 -7.97 11.10 -5.61
N SER A 285 -7.19 11.97 -4.97
CA SER A 285 -7.58 13.26 -4.42
C SER A 285 -7.34 14.41 -5.41
N CYS A 286 -8.02 15.53 -5.19
CA CYS A 286 -7.73 16.76 -5.90
C CYS A 286 -6.33 17.26 -5.52
N HIS A 287 -5.50 17.60 -6.51
CA HIS A 287 -4.12 18.06 -6.27
C HIS A 287 -4.04 19.38 -5.48
N ALA A 288 -5.07 20.22 -5.55
CA ALA A 288 -5.12 21.51 -4.86
C ALA A 288 -5.72 21.40 -3.45
N CYS A 289 -6.96 20.93 -3.34
CA CYS A 289 -7.72 20.95 -2.09
C CYS A 289 -7.80 19.60 -1.37
N ARG A 290 -7.17 18.54 -1.91
CA ARG A 290 -7.07 17.20 -1.31
C ARG A 290 -8.36 16.44 -1.11
N LYS A 291 -9.51 17.04 -1.41
CA LYS A 291 -10.79 16.33 -1.41
C LYS A 291 -10.70 15.06 -2.25
N PRO A 292 -11.08 13.90 -1.71
CA PRO A 292 -11.14 12.66 -2.46
C PRO A 292 -12.33 12.68 -3.43
N VAL A 293 -12.32 11.77 -4.42
CA VAL A 293 -13.31 11.74 -5.51
C VAL A 293 -14.76 11.66 -5.04
N HIS A 294 -15.03 11.04 -3.90
CA HIS A 294 -16.39 10.86 -3.37
C HIS A 294 -16.91 12.05 -2.56
N GLU A 295 -16.06 12.99 -2.16
CA GLU A 295 -16.49 14.28 -1.57
C GLU A 295 -16.79 15.35 -2.62
N LYS A 296 -16.67 14.98 -3.90
CA LYS A 296 -16.94 15.88 -5.02
C LYS A 296 -18.44 16.04 -5.20
N GLU A 297 -18.93 17.28 -5.09
CA GLU A 297 -20.35 17.60 -5.30
C GLU A 297 -20.85 17.28 -6.72
N THR A 298 -19.98 17.45 -7.72
CA THR A 298 -20.32 17.16 -9.12
C THR A 298 -20.03 15.70 -9.45
N SER A 299 -20.97 15.03 -10.12
CA SER A 299 -20.79 13.66 -10.58
C SER A 299 -19.57 13.49 -11.50
N GLY A 300 -19.06 12.24 -11.56
CA GLY A 300 -17.93 11.86 -12.40
C GLY A 300 -16.55 12.24 -11.84
N GLY A 301 -15.53 11.94 -12.63
CA GLY A 301 -14.14 12.01 -12.22
C GLY A 301 -13.59 13.40 -11.95
N PHE A 302 -12.41 13.46 -11.35
CA PHE A 302 -11.62 14.68 -11.40
C PHE A 302 -11.12 14.96 -12.81
N ALA A 303 -11.24 16.22 -13.22
CA ALA A 303 -10.70 16.66 -14.49
C ALA A 303 -9.17 16.63 -14.42
N ARG A 304 -8.52 16.07 -15.45
CA ARG A 304 -7.06 16.13 -15.57
C ARG A 304 -6.64 17.46 -16.16
N CYS A 305 -5.43 17.91 -15.83
CA CYS A 305 -4.81 19.03 -16.54
C CYS A 305 -4.74 18.71 -18.04
N ALA A 306 -5.30 19.57 -18.89
CA ALA A 306 -5.39 19.32 -20.33
C ALA A 306 -4.01 19.21 -21.01
N ASN A 307 -2.99 19.84 -20.44
CA ASN A 307 -1.64 19.87 -21.01
C ASN A 307 -0.82 18.63 -20.61
N CYS A 308 -0.59 18.38 -19.32
CA CYS A 308 0.26 17.26 -18.88
C CYS A 308 -0.50 15.95 -18.60
N ARG A 309 -1.81 16.00 -18.39
CA ARG A 309 -2.69 14.86 -18.01
C ARG A 309 -2.30 14.08 -16.74
N ALA A 310 -1.29 14.54 -16.01
CA ALA A 310 -0.74 13.88 -14.82
C ALA A 310 -1.52 14.21 -13.55
N VAL A 311 -1.87 15.49 -13.38
CA VAL A 311 -2.51 16.03 -12.18
C VAL A 311 -4.03 16.17 -12.37
N ARG A 312 -4.77 16.15 -11.27
CA ARG A 312 -6.24 16.08 -11.26
C ARG A 312 -6.87 17.10 -10.32
N TYR A 313 -8.01 17.66 -10.73
CA TYR A 313 -8.71 18.70 -9.99
C TYR A 313 -10.22 18.44 -9.92
N CYS A 314 -10.81 18.78 -8.77
CA CYS A 314 -12.26 18.75 -8.61
C CYS A 314 -12.96 19.91 -9.34
N SER A 315 -12.27 21.03 -9.59
CA SER A 315 -12.80 22.22 -10.26
C SER A 315 -11.70 23.04 -10.97
N ARG A 316 -12.12 23.94 -11.88
CA ARG A 316 -11.22 24.92 -12.51
C ARG A 316 -10.60 25.90 -11.51
N GLN A 317 -11.30 26.19 -10.42
CA GLN A 317 -10.79 27.04 -9.33
C GLN A 317 -9.60 26.37 -8.65
N CYS A 318 -9.72 25.08 -8.31
CA CYS A 318 -8.63 24.30 -7.76
C CYS A 318 -7.43 24.22 -8.71
N GLN A 319 -7.66 24.04 -10.01
CA GLN A 319 -6.60 24.08 -11.00
C GLN A 319 -5.87 25.43 -11.02
N ARG A 320 -6.59 26.56 -10.96
CA ARG A 320 -5.98 27.90 -10.92
C ARG A 320 -5.19 28.13 -9.63
N ALA A 321 -5.70 27.68 -8.49
CA ALA A 321 -5.00 27.78 -7.21
C ALA A 321 -3.67 27.01 -7.22
N ASP A 322 -3.66 25.78 -7.73
CA ASP A 322 -2.45 24.96 -7.87
C ASP A 322 -1.48 25.54 -8.93
N TRP A 323 -2.02 26.19 -9.97
CA TRP A 323 -1.21 26.87 -11.01
C TRP A 323 -0.36 28.03 -10.45
N SER A 324 -0.85 28.70 -9.41
CA SER A 324 -0.20 29.88 -8.80
C SER A 324 0.24 29.64 -7.36
N LEU A 325 0.43 28.39 -6.94
CA LEU A 325 0.88 28.08 -5.58
C LEU A 325 2.25 28.74 -5.29
N PRO A 326 2.44 29.46 -4.18
CA PRO A 326 3.67 30.22 -3.97
C PRO A 326 4.97 29.39 -3.93
N ALA A 327 4.94 28.20 -3.31
CA ALA A 327 6.14 27.40 -3.10
C ALA A 327 6.49 26.51 -4.31
N TYR A 328 5.49 25.83 -4.89
CA TYR A 328 5.68 24.85 -5.97
C TYR A 328 4.52 24.92 -6.96
N PRO A 329 4.41 25.99 -7.77
CA PRO A 329 3.29 26.17 -8.67
C PRO A 329 3.32 25.14 -9.81
N HIS A 330 2.17 24.54 -10.13
CA HIS A 330 2.08 23.53 -11.19
C HIS A 330 2.59 24.03 -12.55
N LYS A 331 2.45 25.33 -12.83
CA LYS A 331 2.89 25.94 -14.09
C LYS A 331 4.36 25.68 -14.42
N ASP A 332 5.20 25.57 -13.38
CA ASP A 332 6.66 25.42 -13.53
C ASP A 332 7.05 24.01 -13.96
N VAL A 333 6.20 23.01 -13.67
CA VAL A 333 6.44 21.59 -13.97
C VAL A 333 5.52 21.02 -15.04
N CYS A 334 4.45 21.73 -15.41
CA CYS A 334 3.43 21.24 -16.35
C CYS A 334 4.03 20.83 -17.70
N GLY A 335 4.96 21.63 -18.24
CA GLY A 335 5.67 21.32 -19.48
C GLY A 335 6.54 20.08 -19.37
N MET A 336 7.29 19.95 -18.27
CA MET A 336 8.20 18.82 -18.01
C MET A 336 7.42 17.50 -17.85
N LEU A 337 6.29 17.53 -17.14
CA LEU A 337 5.39 16.37 -17.00
C LEU A 337 4.83 15.94 -18.36
N ARG A 338 4.43 16.90 -19.21
CA ARG A 338 3.93 16.60 -20.56
C ARG A 338 5.00 15.93 -21.42
N GLU A 339 6.22 16.45 -21.39
CA GLU A 339 7.36 15.89 -22.10
C GLU A 339 7.64 14.45 -21.65
N LEU A 340 7.79 14.24 -20.34
CA LEU A 340 8.04 12.92 -19.75
C LEU A 340 6.97 11.89 -20.12
N PHE A 341 5.70 12.21 -19.92
CA PHE A 341 4.59 11.31 -20.26
C PHE A 341 4.31 11.20 -21.77
N GLY A 342 5.05 11.93 -22.60
CA GLY A 342 5.06 11.74 -24.04
C GLY A 342 5.75 10.44 -24.47
N PHE A 343 6.68 9.92 -23.65
CA PHE A 343 7.47 8.74 -24.00
C PHE A 343 7.62 7.71 -22.87
N ALA A 344 7.34 8.06 -21.60
CA ALA A 344 7.47 7.16 -20.46
C ALA A 344 6.11 6.82 -19.84
N ASP A 345 5.94 5.56 -19.42
CA ASP A 345 4.75 5.06 -18.71
C ASP A 345 5.11 4.69 -17.27
N MET A 346 4.42 5.31 -16.30
CA MET A 346 4.61 5.06 -14.86
C MET A 346 4.27 3.64 -14.45
N LEU A 347 3.41 2.96 -15.19
CA LEU A 347 3.00 1.58 -14.90
C LEU A 347 4.08 0.57 -15.27
N THR A 348 5.08 0.96 -16.05
CA THR A 348 6.25 0.11 -16.30
C THR A 348 7.13 0.00 -15.05
N GLY A 349 7.85 -1.12 -14.94
CA GLY A 349 8.82 -1.34 -13.86
C GLY A 349 9.90 -0.25 -13.83
N GLU A 350 10.47 0.01 -12.65
CA GLU A 350 11.40 1.12 -12.41
C GLU A 350 12.63 1.10 -13.34
N GLU A 351 13.19 -0.08 -13.61
CA GLU A 351 14.34 -0.25 -14.49
C GLU A 351 14.00 0.11 -15.95
N LYS A 352 12.82 -0.33 -16.42
CA LYS A 352 12.35 -0.02 -17.77
C LYS A 352 12.05 1.47 -17.91
N PHE A 353 11.43 2.08 -16.90
CA PHE A 353 11.20 3.52 -16.89
C PHE A 353 12.52 4.30 -16.95
N ALA A 354 13.52 3.90 -16.16
CA ALA A 354 14.83 4.55 -16.14
C ALA A 354 15.56 4.41 -17.48
N LEU A 355 15.55 3.21 -18.07
CA LEU A 355 16.11 2.96 -19.41
C LEU A 355 15.46 3.86 -20.47
N VAL A 356 14.13 3.96 -20.45
CA VAL A 356 13.37 4.80 -21.39
C VAL A 356 13.70 6.28 -21.23
N CYS A 357 13.81 6.78 -20.00
CA CYS A 357 14.20 8.17 -19.73
C CYS A 357 15.64 8.46 -20.19
N ALA A 358 16.57 7.53 -19.93
CA ALA A 358 17.95 7.64 -20.39
C ALA A 358 18.04 7.65 -21.92
N ALA A 359 17.29 6.78 -22.61
CA ALA A 359 17.26 6.69 -24.07
C ALA A 359 16.72 7.97 -24.74
N HIS A 360 15.83 8.69 -24.07
CA HIS A 360 15.31 9.97 -24.53
C HIS A 360 16.11 11.18 -24.04
N ALA A 361 17.24 10.94 -23.35
CA ALA A 361 18.08 11.97 -22.74
C ALA A 361 17.27 12.99 -21.92
N PHE A 362 16.30 12.52 -21.13
CA PHE A 362 15.42 13.40 -20.37
C PHE A 362 16.25 14.28 -19.41
N PRO A 363 16.16 15.63 -19.48
CA PRO A 363 17.11 16.49 -18.79
C PRO A 363 17.13 16.29 -17.27
N LEU A 364 18.31 16.12 -16.68
CA LEU A 364 18.46 15.94 -15.21
C LEU A 364 17.96 17.17 -14.43
N GLY A 365 18.07 18.38 -14.98
CA GLY A 365 17.46 19.56 -14.37
C GLY A 365 15.92 19.52 -14.33
N HIS A 366 15.27 18.79 -15.26
CA HIS A 366 13.84 18.50 -15.17
C HIS A 366 13.57 17.44 -14.10
N VAL A 367 14.41 16.40 -14.01
CA VAL A 367 14.34 15.38 -12.95
C VAL A 367 14.33 16.04 -11.58
N ASP A 368 15.31 16.92 -11.32
CA ASP A 368 15.46 17.60 -10.03
C ASP A 368 14.22 18.42 -9.66
N LYS A 369 13.75 19.26 -10.59
CA LYS A 369 12.54 20.08 -10.38
C LYS A 369 11.29 19.25 -10.15
N LEU A 370 11.13 18.14 -10.86
CA LEU A 370 9.98 17.25 -10.71
C LEU A 370 10.00 16.51 -9.37
N ILE A 371 11.18 16.07 -8.89
CA ILE A 371 11.33 15.44 -7.57
C ILE A 371 11.02 16.47 -6.48
N GLU A 372 11.56 17.69 -6.56
CA GLU A 372 11.27 18.75 -5.60
C GLU A 372 9.78 19.10 -5.56
N TRP A 373 9.16 19.30 -6.72
CA TRP A 373 7.72 19.55 -6.81
C TRP A 373 6.89 18.41 -6.21
N ALA A 374 7.28 17.15 -6.45
CA ALA A 374 6.54 16.00 -5.98
C ALA A 374 6.64 15.80 -4.46
N ARG A 375 7.80 16.07 -3.86
CA ARG A 375 8.05 15.81 -2.43
C ARG A 375 7.75 16.99 -1.52
N ASN A 376 7.93 18.22 -1.99
CA ASN A 376 7.84 19.40 -1.12
C ASN A 376 6.47 20.07 -1.10
N ARG A 377 5.56 19.71 -2.00
CA ARG A 377 4.21 20.32 -2.05
C ARG A 377 3.39 20.04 -0.78
N GLU A 378 3.79 19.05 -0.01
CA GLU A 378 3.13 18.60 1.21
C GLU A 378 4.06 18.47 2.40
N ALA A 379 5.34 18.81 2.21
CA ALA A 379 6.26 18.76 3.31
C ALA A 379 5.83 19.76 4.38
N GLU A 380 6.03 19.37 5.64
CA GLU A 380 5.82 20.26 6.77
C GLU A 380 6.68 21.52 6.61
N PRO A 381 6.20 22.69 7.10
CA PRO A 381 7.02 23.89 7.10
C PRO A 381 8.36 23.63 7.79
N GLY A 382 9.47 23.85 7.07
CA GLY A 382 10.82 23.66 7.59
C GLY A 382 11.53 22.38 7.16
N VAL A 383 10.87 21.45 6.44
CA VAL A 383 11.57 20.32 5.80
C VAL A 383 11.49 20.47 4.29
N LYS A 384 12.63 20.52 3.61
CA LYS A 384 12.69 20.57 2.16
C LYS A 384 13.56 19.43 1.62
N THR A 385 13.00 18.66 0.70
CA THR A 385 13.79 17.77 -0.15
C THR A 385 14.43 18.56 -1.29
N VAL A 386 15.73 18.43 -1.45
CA VAL A 386 16.49 19.01 -2.56
C VAL A 386 17.02 17.87 -3.43
N SER A 387 16.89 18.00 -4.75
CA SER A 387 17.41 17.04 -5.72
C SER A 387 18.47 17.72 -6.57
N ASN A 388 19.63 17.10 -6.74
CA ASN A 388 20.74 17.70 -7.48
C ASN A 388 21.48 16.70 -8.39
N TYR A 389 20.72 15.86 -9.09
CA TYR A 389 21.29 14.90 -10.05
C TYR A 389 21.98 15.58 -11.22
N ALA A 390 21.56 16.79 -11.60
CA ALA A 390 22.25 17.57 -12.62
C ALA A 390 23.72 17.87 -12.27
N SER A 391 24.06 17.93 -10.97
CA SER A 391 25.43 18.12 -10.49
C SER A 391 26.13 16.80 -10.09
N GLY A 392 25.50 15.64 -10.35
CA GLY A 392 25.99 14.33 -9.93
C GLY A 392 25.75 14.00 -8.46
N GLU A 393 24.95 14.82 -7.75
CA GLU A 393 24.54 14.57 -6.38
C GLU A 393 23.18 13.84 -6.35
N GLY A 394 22.83 13.20 -5.23
CA GLY A 394 21.56 12.50 -5.09
C GLY A 394 20.44 13.41 -4.56
N VAL A 395 19.35 12.78 -4.09
CA VAL A 395 18.36 13.47 -3.27
C VAL A 395 18.86 13.63 -1.84
N THR A 396 18.73 14.83 -1.30
CA THR A 396 19.03 15.15 0.11
C THR A 396 17.82 15.79 0.78
N VAL A 397 17.63 15.53 2.07
CA VAL A 397 16.62 16.22 2.88
C VAL A 397 17.37 17.29 3.67
N VAL A 398 16.91 18.54 3.55
CA VAL A 398 17.50 19.71 4.20
C VAL A 398 16.46 20.28 5.16
N GLU A 399 16.86 20.45 6.41
CA GLU A 399 16.08 21.22 7.38
C GLU A 399 16.23 22.71 7.05
N ALA A 400 15.13 23.32 6.65
CA ALA A 400 15.05 24.76 6.45
C ALA A 400 14.96 25.42 7.82
N HIS A 401 16.06 26.03 8.26
CA HIS A 401 16.01 26.93 9.41
C HIS A 401 15.00 28.06 9.11
N PRO A 402 14.05 28.34 10.01
CA PRO A 402 13.09 29.42 9.82
C PRO A 402 13.86 30.74 9.68
N THR A 403 13.91 31.23 8.46
CA THR A 403 14.60 32.47 8.11
C THR A 403 13.77 33.64 8.64
N GLY A 404 14.08 34.13 9.85
CA GLY A 404 13.60 35.45 10.29
C GLY A 404 13.01 35.59 11.69
N GLY A 405 13.47 34.83 12.68
CA GLY A 405 13.45 35.29 14.08
C GLY A 405 14.76 36.02 14.38
N VAL A 406 14.69 37.22 14.96
CA VAL A 406 15.83 38.10 15.33
C VAL A 406 17.03 37.32 15.88
N LEU A 407 18.20 37.54 15.27
CA LEU A 407 19.50 36.96 15.60
C LEU A 407 19.84 37.12 17.11
N VAL A 408 19.99 35.99 17.81
CA VAL A 408 20.92 35.86 18.94
C VAL A 408 22.22 35.29 18.35
N PRO A 409 23.43 35.74 18.75
CA PRO A 409 24.65 35.39 18.05
C PRO A 409 25.01 33.91 18.29
N GLU A 410 24.95 33.09 17.25
CA GLU A 410 25.41 31.70 17.26
C GLU A 410 26.90 31.59 16.96
N LEU A 411 27.53 30.66 17.68
CA LEU A 411 28.90 30.20 17.49
C LEU A 411 29.08 29.54 16.12
N ASN A 412 30.16 29.90 15.44
CA ASN A 412 30.66 29.21 14.26
C ASN A 412 31.12 27.78 14.60
N ILE A 413 30.54 26.77 13.94
CA ILE A 413 31.14 25.43 13.84
C ILE A 413 31.54 25.19 12.38
N VAL A 414 32.84 25.11 12.18
CA VAL A 414 33.49 24.69 10.92
C VAL A 414 33.28 23.18 10.75
N VAL A 415 32.62 22.77 9.67
CA VAL A 415 32.43 21.35 9.33
C VAL A 415 33.72 20.79 8.71
N GLY A 416 34.48 20.04 9.52
CA GLY A 416 35.61 19.23 9.07
C GLY A 416 35.17 17.84 8.61
N LYS A 417 35.65 17.41 7.45
CA LYS A 417 35.51 16.05 6.89
C LYS A 417 36.00 15.00 7.91
N ASN A 418 35.08 14.21 8.46
CA ASN A 418 35.22 12.81 8.90
C ASN A 418 34.06 12.43 9.84
N THR A 419 32.97 11.91 9.28
CA THR A 419 31.79 11.55 10.07
C THR A 419 31.99 10.20 10.76
N LYS A 420 32.15 10.25 12.10
CA LYS A 420 31.87 9.12 13.00
C LYS A 420 30.35 8.92 13.07
N ILE A 421 29.95 7.66 13.09
CA ILE A 421 28.58 7.20 13.32
C ILE A 421 28.10 7.76 14.66
N ILE A 422 27.06 8.59 14.65
CA ILE A 422 26.28 8.94 15.83
C ILE A 422 25.29 7.79 16.03
N ARG A 423 25.48 7.04 17.13
CA ARG A 423 24.40 6.23 17.72
C ARG A 423 23.43 7.22 18.36
N ILE A 424 22.18 7.20 17.91
CA ILE A 424 21.05 7.77 18.62
C ILE A 424 20.78 6.87 19.83
#